data_AF-A0A7W1ZDI4-F1
#
_entry.id   AF-A0A7W1ZDI4-F1
#
_cell.length_a   1.000
_cell.length_b   1.000
_cell.length_c   1.000
_cell.angle_alpha   90.00
_cell.angle_beta   90.00
_cell.angle_gamma   90.00
#
_symmetry.space_group_name_H-M   'P 1'
#
loop_
_entity.id
_entity.type
_entity.pdbx_description
1 polymer ?
#
loop_
_entity_poly.entity_id
_entity_poly.type
_entity_poly.pdbx_seq_one_letter_code
_entity_poly.pdbx_strand_id
1 'polypeptide(L)'
;MKNNYATLYFYRYRGSSIIRYPLSLNDSLISTIKSNFKDSIKVFNNGVVSIQTRKNKNNGFKIEIENGKSYYIKCSVKIAFPINKPKLELMDFETGAIEFNSFKASGE
;
A
#
# COMPACT_ATOMS: atom_id res chain seq x y z
N MET A 1 4.23 7.17 26.03
CA MET A 1 2.92 7.35 25.35
C MET A 1 2.78 6.24 24.32
N LYS A 2 1.74 5.39 24.43
CA LYS A 2 1.43 4.43 23.35
C LYS A 2 0.79 5.24 22.22
N ASN A 3 1.29 5.09 21.00
CA ASN A 3 0.59 5.63 19.83
C ASN A 3 -0.74 4.89 19.70
N ASN A 4 -1.86 5.62 19.65
CA ASN A 4 -3.21 5.05 19.54
C ASN A 4 -3.60 4.67 18.10
N TYR A 5 -2.60 4.51 17.23
CA TYR A 5 -2.79 4.16 15.83
C TYR A 5 -1.60 3.38 15.32
N ALA A 6 -1.84 2.57 14.30
CA ALA A 6 -0.83 2.06 13.39
C ALA A 6 -0.69 2.96 12.17
N THR A 7 0.48 2.97 11.54
CA THR A 7 0.68 3.69 10.27
C THR A 7 0.85 2.70 9.13
N LEU A 8 0.04 2.87 8.09
CA LEU A 8 0.20 2.15 6.84
C LEU A 8 0.86 3.08 5.84
N TYR A 9 2.03 2.70 5.35
CA TYR A 9 2.77 3.39 4.30
C TYR A 9 2.57 2.65 2.99
N PHE A 10 2.25 3.36 1.92
CA PHE A 10 2.07 2.78 0.59
C PHE A 10 2.96 3.51 -0.39
N TYR A 11 3.60 2.77 -1.27
CA TYR A 11 4.47 3.37 -2.27
C TYR A 11 4.53 2.53 -3.54
N ARG A 12 4.65 3.23 -4.66
CA ARG A 12 4.84 2.68 -6.00
C ARG A 12 5.94 3.46 -6.69
N TYR A 13 7.02 2.77 -7.00
CA TYR A 13 8.08 3.30 -7.85
C TYR A 13 7.57 3.71 -9.23
N ARG A 14 8.32 4.61 -9.88
CA ARG A 14 8.08 4.97 -11.27
C ARG A 14 8.21 3.70 -12.13
N GLY A 15 7.21 3.46 -12.97
CA GLY A 15 7.20 2.35 -13.92
C GLY A 15 6.74 2.78 -15.31
N SER A 16 6.79 1.86 -16.27
CA SER A 16 6.48 2.08 -17.69
C SER A 16 5.00 2.28 -18.02
N SER A 17 4.10 2.12 -17.04
CA SER A 17 2.65 2.15 -17.27
C SER A 17 1.95 3.30 -16.55
N ILE A 18 1.07 4.02 -17.26
CA ILE A 18 0.20 5.11 -16.74
C ILE A 18 -0.95 4.55 -15.88
N ILE A 19 -0.91 3.26 -15.55
CA ILE A 19 -1.98 2.57 -14.84
C ILE A 19 -2.20 3.21 -13.47
N ARG A 20 -3.46 3.55 -13.18
CA ARG A 20 -3.94 3.95 -11.86
C ARG A 20 -4.89 2.89 -11.35
N TYR A 21 -4.86 2.62 -10.06
CA TYR A 21 -5.80 1.68 -9.45
C TYR A 21 -6.21 2.13 -8.04
N PRO A 22 -7.46 1.87 -7.63
CA PRO A 22 -7.90 2.18 -6.28
C PRO A 22 -7.15 1.31 -5.28
N LEU A 23 -6.93 1.83 -4.08
CA LEU A 23 -6.50 1.08 -2.90
C LEU A 23 -7.60 1.20 -1.86
N SER A 24 -8.07 0.06 -1.35
CA SER A 24 -9.13 0.00 -0.35
C SER A 24 -8.65 -0.68 0.92
N LEU A 25 -9.13 -0.18 2.05
CA LEU A 25 -9.00 -0.76 3.38
C LEU A 25 -10.40 -1.17 3.86
N ASN A 26 -10.63 -2.44 4.18
CA ASN A 26 -11.94 -2.97 4.61
C ASN A 26 -13.08 -2.49 3.69
N ASP A 27 -12.93 -2.69 2.38
CA ASP A 27 -13.89 -2.30 1.33
C ASP A 27 -14.11 -0.78 1.14
N SER A 28 -13.45 0.06 1.93
CA SER A 28 -13.47 1.52 1.81
C SER A 28 -12.28 2.01 1.00
N LEU A 29 -12.53 2.86 -0.01
CA LEU A 29 -11.47 3.47 -0.81
C LEU A 29 -10.64 4.43 0.05
N ILE A 30 -9.33 4.20 0.14
CA ILE A 30 -8.41 5.05 0.91
C ILE A 30 -7.51 5.91 0.03
N SER A 31 -7.15 5.44 -1.17
CA SER A 31 -6.32 6.20 -2.10
C SER A 31 -6.42 5.65 -3.52
N THR A 32 -5.89 6.38 -4.49
CA THR A 32 -5.71 5.89 -5.87
C THR A 32 -4.22 5.89 -6.20
N ILE A 33 -3.65 4.69 -6.31
CA ILE A 33 -2.23 4.51 -6.57
C ILE A 33 -1.94 4.89 -8.03
N LYS A 34 -1.02 5.84 -8.20
CA LYS A 34 -0.47 6.26 -9.50
C LYS A 34 0.99 5.83 -9.63
N SER A 35 1.57 5.98 -10.83
CA SER A 35 3.02 5.83 -11.01
C SER A 35 3.75 6.90 -10.20
N ASN A 36 4.91 6.56 -9.64
CA ASN A 36 5.74 7.45 -8.83
C ASN A 36 4.98 8.07 -7.65
N PHE A 37 4.43 7.22 -6.78
CA PHE A 37 3.50 7.59 -5.71
C PHE A 37 4.01 7.09 -4.37
N LYS A 38 3.84 7.88 -3.31
CA LYS A 38 3.89 7.42 -1.93
C LYS A 38 2.90 8.18 -1.08
N ASP A 39 2.37 7.54 -0.04
CA ASP A 39 1.39 8.12 0.88
C ASP A 39 1.34 7.30 2.18
N SER A 40 0.68 7.83 3.21
CA SER A 40 0.47 7.15 4.48
C SER A 40 -0.89 7.46 5.07
N ILE A 41 -1.48 6.49 5.78
CA ILE A 41 -2.66 6.73 6.62
C ILE A 41 -2.45 6.18 8.02
N LYS A 42 -3.21 6.74 8.96
CA LYS A 42 -3.32 6.25 10.33
C LYS A 42 -4.54 5.36 10.47
N VAL A 43 -4.36 4.18 11.08
CA VAL A 43 -5.44 3.24 11.40
C VAL A 43 -5.52 3.14 12.92
N PHE A 44 -6.65 3.54 13.49
CA PHE A 44 -6.83 3.64 14.95
C PHE A 44 -7.30 2.33 15.59
N ASN A 45 -7.84 1.42 14.78
CA ASN A 45 -8.38 0.15 15.23
C ASN A 45 -7.32 -0.94 15.12
N ASN A 46 -7.20 -1.75 16.17
CA ASN A 46 -6.43 -2.98 16.13
C ASN A 46 -7.22 -4.10 15.44
N GLY A 47 -6.50 -5.12 15.01
CA GLY A 47 -7.06 -6.37 14.49
C GLY A 47 -6.87 -6.53 12.99
N VAL A 48 -7.58 -7.51 12.43
CA VAL A 48 -7.42 -7.91 11.04
C VAL A 48 -8.09 -6.91 10.11
N VAL A 49 -7.32 -6.32 9.20
CA VAL A 49 -7.82 -5.49 8.11
C VAL A 49 -7.52 -6.12 6.76
N SER A 50 -8.34 -5.82 5.75
CA SER A 50 -8.10 -6.23 4.37
C SER A 50 -7.64 -5.04 3.53
N ILE A 51 -6.52 -5.22 2.82
CA ILE A 51 -5.97 -4.26 1.87
C ILE A 51 -6.13 -4.84 0.47
N GLN A 52 -6.74 -4.09 -0.46
CA GLN A 52 -7.05 -4.58 -1.81
C GLN A 52 -7.05 -3.48 -2.88
N THR A 53 -6.76 -3.85 -4.13
CA THR A 53 -6.74 -2.91 -5.26
C THR A 53 -8.01 -2.87 -6.11
N ARG A 54 -9.01 -3.70 -5.78
CA ARG A 54 -10.32 -3.74 -6.44
C ARG A 54 -11.33 -4.41 -5.51
N LYS A 55 -12.58 -3.92 -5.52
CA LYS A 55 -13.70 -4.48 -4.73
C LYS A 55 -14.03 -5.95 -5.04
N ASN A 56 -13.63 -6.46 -6.21
CA ASN A 56 -13.93 -7.83 -6.65
C ASN A 56 -12.66 -8.70 -6.64
N LYS A 57 -12.42 -9.23 -5.44
CA LYS A 57 -11.64 -10.40 -4.98
C LYS A 57 -10.57 -11.00 -5.93
N ASN A 58 -9.33 -10.87 -5.47
CA ASN A 58 -8.13 -11.73 -5.64
C ASN A 58 -6.82 -10.93 -5.69
N ASN A 59 -6.87 -9.62 -5.46
CA ASN A 59 -5.68 -8.76 -5.56
C ASN A 59 -5.47 -7.89 -4.33
N GLY A 60 -5.17 -8.56 -3.22
CA GLY A 60 -5.02 -7.99 -1.90
C GLY A 60 -4.61 -9.06 -0.88
N PHE A 61 -4.48 -8.65 0.37
CA PHE A 61 -4.16 -9.52 1.49
C PHE A 61 -4.79 -8.99 2.78
N LYS A 62 -4.78 -9.82 3.82
CA LYS A 62 -5.17 -9.41 5.17
C LYS A 62 -3.93 -9.27 6.03
N ILE A 63 -3.92 -8.28 6.91
CA ILE A 63 -2.88 -8.11 7.93
C ILE A 63 -3.52 -7.88 9.29
N GLU A 64 -2.83 -8.35 10.32
CA GLU A 64 -3.15 -7.99 11.70
C GLU A 64 -2.43 -6.70 12.06
N ILE A 65 -3.21 -5.66 12.36
CA ILE A 65 -2.73 -4.35 12.73
C ILE A 65 -2.69 -4.20 14.24
N GLU A 66 -1.55 -3.71 14.73
CA GLU A 66 -1.36 -3.30 16.11
C GLU A 66 -0.94 -1.83 16.20
N ASN A 67 -1.60 -1.11 17.09
CA ASN A 67 -1.30 0.28 17.40
C ASN A 67 0.16 0.45 17.85
N GLY A 68 0.81 1.49 17.32
CA GLY A 68 2.23 1.76 17.49
C GLY A 68 3.14 1.08 16.47
N LYS A 69 2.63 0.15 15.64
CA LYS A 69 3.41 -0.44 14.55
C LYS A 69 3.26 0.35 13.24
N SER A 70 4.26 0.18 12.39
CA SER A 70 4.28 0.69 11.02
C SER A 70 4.33 -0.48 10.05
N TYR A 71 3.54 -0.39 8.99
CA TYR A 71 3.47 -1.42 7.95
C TYR A 71 3.71 -0.77 6.60
N TYR A 72 4.50 -1.42 5.77
CA TYR A 72 4.91 -0.90 4.47
C TYR A 72 4.34 -1.79 3.35
N ILE A 73 3.59 -1.17 2.45
CA ILE A 73 2.92 -1.83 1.34
C ILE A 73 3.53 -1.33 0.03
N LYS A 74 4.26 -2.22 -0.62
CA LYS A 74 4.82 -1.97 -1.94
C LYS A 74 3.78 -2.28 -3.01
N CYS A 75 3.53 -1.30 -3.84
CA CYS A 75 2.57 -1.33 -4.91
C CYS A 75 3.32 -1.43 -6.25
N SER A 76 3.01 -2.43 -7.06
CA SER A 76 3.63 -2.64 -8.36
C SER A 76 2.59 -3.05 -9.42
N VAL A 77 3.04 -3.23 -10.65
CA VAL A 77 2.24 -3.79 -11.74
C VAL A 77 2.96 -5.01 -12.26
N LYS A 78 2.34 -6.18 -12.13
CA LYS A 78 2.81 -7.38 -12.78
C LYS A 78 2.36 -7.34 -14.24
N ILE A 79 3.32 -7.29 -15.14
CA ILE A 79 3.07 -7.40 -16.58
C ILE A 79 2.72 -8.87 -16.84
N ALA A 80 1.46 -9.14 -17.16
CA ALA A 80 1.00 -10.43 -17.62
C ALA A 80 0.22 -10.18 -18.91
N PHE A 81 0.71 -10.66 -20.04
CA PHE A 81 0.04 -10.45 -21.31
C PHE A 81 -1.36 -11.12 -21.28
N PRO A 82 -2.46 -10.46 -21.70
CA PRO A 82 -2.57 -9.09 -22.23
C PRO A 82 -2.96 -8.02 -21.19
N ILE A 83 -3.18 -8.38 -19.92
CA ILE A 83 -3.69 -7.47 -18.88
C ILE A 83 -2.64 -7.25 -17.79
N ASN A 84 -2.13 -6.03 -17.72
CA ASN A 84 -1.34 -5.56 -16.58
C ASN A 84 -2.17 -5.64 -15.30
N LYS A 85 -1.70 -6.40 -14.30
CA LYS A 85 -2.38 -6.58 -13.01
C LYS A 85 -1.65 -5.82 -11.91
N PRO A 86 -2.33 -5.00 -11.09
CA PRO A 86 -1.72 -4.47 -9.88
C PRO A 86 -1.19 -5.62 -9.02
N LYS A 87 -0.14 -5.39 -8.24
CA LYS A 87 0.33 -6.32 -7.21
C LYS A 87 0.57 -5.50 -5.94
N LEU A 88 0.07 -6.02 -4.83
CA LEU A 88 0.38 -5.52 -3.49
C LEU A 88 1.29 -6.50 -2.77
N GLU A 89 2.24 -5.98 -2.04
CA GLU A 89 3.20 -6.77 -1.27
C GLU A 89 3.40 -6.10 0.09
N LEU A 90 3.23 -6.87 1.16
CA LEU A 90 3.60 -6.44 2.50
C LEU A 90 5.10 -6.64 2.65
N MET A 91 5.81 -5.57 2.93
CA MET A 91 7.25 -5.61 3.15
C MET A 91 7.55 -5.85 4.62
N ASP A 92 8.70 -6.47 4.90
CA ASP A 92 9.28 -6.40 6.24
C ASP A 92 9.58 -4.94 6.61
N PHE A 93 9.65 -4.69 7.92
CA PHE A 93 9.77 -3.34 8.44
C PHE A 93 11.04 -2.62 7.95
N GLU A 94 12.20 -3.30 7.98
CA GLU A 94 13.48 -2.70 7.67
C GLU A 94 13.56 -2.33 6.18
N THR A 95 13.28 -3.30 5.30
CA THR A 95 13.29 -3.08 3.84
C THR A 95 12.25 -2.04 3.45
N GLY A 96 11.03 -2.16 3.96
CA GLY A 96 9.93 -1.25 3.66
C GLY A 96 10.23 0.20 4.08
N ALA A 97 10.81 0.39 5.27
CA ALA A 97 11.20 1.71 5.75
C ALA A 97 12.31 2.33 4.90
N ILE A 98 13.35 1.56 4.56
CA ILE A 98 14.45 2.03 3.72
C ILE A 98 13.91 2.42 2.34
N GLU A 99 13.13 1.54 1.71
CA GLU A 99 12.55 1.78 0.39
C GLU A 99 11.63 3.02 0.39
N PHE A 100 10.73 3.15 1.38
CA PHE A 100 9.79 4.26 1.45
C PHE A 100 10.50 5.61 1.68
N ASN A 101 11.48 5.64 2.60
CA ASN A 101 12.14 6.88 3.01
C ASN A 101 13.18 7.36 1.97
N SER A 102 13.87 6.43 1.30
CA SER A 102 14.84 6.78 0.25
C SER A 102 14.18 7.21 -1.05
N PHE A 103 12.90 6.87 -1.25
CA PHE A 103 12.17 7.16 -2.45
C PHE A 103 11.54 8.56 -2.44
N LYS A 104 11.91 9.38 -3.43
CA LYS A 104 11.26 10.66 -3.73
C LYS A 104 10.21 10.48 -4.82
N ALA A 105 8.95 10.60 -4.43
CA ALA A 105 7.83 10.57 -5.38
C ALA A 105 7.73 11.92 -6.13
N SER A 106 7.10 11.92 -7.31
CA SER A 106 6.89 13.17 -8.06
C SER A 106 5.94 14.08 -7.30
N GLY A 107 6.41 15.27 -6.90
CA GLY A 107 5.61 16.30 -6.23
C GLY A 107 5.96 16.52 -4.75
N GLU A 108 7.00 15.87 -4.24
CA GLU A 108 7.74 16.27 -3.04
C GLU A 108 8.95 17.16 -3.39
#